data_AF-A0A397FVA7-F1
#
_entry.id   AF-A0A397FVA7-F1
#
_cell.length_a   1.000
_cell.length_b   1.000
_cell.length_c   1.000
_cell.angle_alpha   90.00
_cell.angle_beta   90.00
_cell.angle_gamma   90.00
#
_symmetry.space_group_name_H-M   'P 1'
#
loop_
_entity.id
_entity.type
_entity.pdbx_description
1 polymer ?
#
loop_
_entity_poly.entity_id
_entity_poly.type
_entity_poly.pdbx_seq_one_letter_code
_entity_poly.pdbx_strand_id
1 'polypeptide(L)'
;MTKKRTQYLYKFTGTIQKKNQRKNPEYAQHYYQLKVKLEGYIHPQKIFAFKNKIKITVWKALESDSYIGKKYLFSCRNYQGSYYLVDWKETGENE
;
A
#
# COMPACT_ATOMS: atom_id res chain seq x y z
N MET A 1 -27.24 16.42 -2.93
CA MET A 1 -26.83 15.01 -3.13
C MET A 1 -25.35 14.96 -3.49
N THR A 2 -24.48 14.66 -2.53
CA THR A 2 -23.03 14.55 -2.75
C THR A 2 -22.76 13.29 -3.56
N LYS A 3 -22.37 13.45 -4.84
CA LYS A 3 -21.86 12.36 -5.67
C LYS A 3 -20.78 11.62 -4.89
N LYS A 4 -21.06 10.41 -4.41
CA LYS A 4 -20.06 9.52 -3.82
C LYS A 4 -18.97 9.40 -4.88
N ARG A 5 -17.81 10.05 -4.67
CA ARG A 5 -16.62 9.81 -5.49
C ARG A 5 -16.43 8.32 -5.49
N THR A 6 -16.68 7.68 -6.63
CA THR A 6 -16.51 6.24 -6.81
C THR A 6 -15.07 5.95 -6.40
N GLN A 7 -14.89 5.32 -5.24
CA GLN A 7 -13.55 4.99 -4.74
C GLN A 7 -13.08 3.80 -5.57
N TYR A 8 -12.48 4.09 -6.73
CA TYR A 8 -11.94 3.06 -7.61
C TYR A 8 -10.87 2.27 -6.86
N LEU A 9 -11.00 0.95 -6.93
CA LEU A 9 -9.99 0.02 -6.44
C LEU A 9 -9.02 -0.25 -7.60
N TYR A 10 -7.81 0.27 -7.47
CA TYR A 10 -6.72 0.02 -8.40
C TYR A 10 -5.94 -1.21 -7.97
N LYS A 11 -5.51 -2.00 -8.94
CA LYS A 11 -4.65 -3.15 -8.71
C LYS A 11 -3.31 -2.91 -9.39
N PHE A 12 -2.22 -3.07 -8.65
CA PHE A 12 -0.87 -2.89 -9.15
C PHE A 12 -0.02 -4.08 -8.76
N THR A 13 0.82 -4.57 -9.66
CA THR A 13 1.83 -5.58 -9.33
C THR A 13 3.16 -4.89 -9.09
N GLY A 14 3.91 -5.32 -8.08
CA GLY A 14 5.24 -4.78 -7.84
C GLY A 14 5.92 -5.29 -6.56
N THR A 15 7.07 -4.72 -6.27
CA THR A 15 7.93 -5.11 -5.14
C THR A 15 8.13 -3.95 -4.19
N ILE A 16 8.00 -4.21 -2.89
CA ILE A 16 8.26 -3.21 -1.85
C ILE A 16 9.76 -3.07 -1.67
N GLN A 17 10.28 -1.87 -1.90
CA GLN A 17 11.70 -1.56 -1.76
C GLN A 17 12.04 -1.03 -0.37
N LYS A 18 11.16 -0.21 0.21
CA LYS A 18 11.41 0.44 1.50
C LYS A 18 10.11 0.77 2.22
N LYS A 19 10.12 0.69 3.55
CA LYS A 19 9.08 1.20 4.45
C LYS A 19 9.63 2.37 5.25
N ASN A 20 8.87 3.46 5.32
CA ASN A 20 9.13 4.56 6.25
C ASN A 20 7.93 4.69 7.19
N GLN A 21 8.16 4.63 8.49
CA GLN A 21 7.16 4.99 9.48
C GLN A 21 7.01 6.51 9.53
N ARG A 22 5.79 6.98 9.44
CA ARG A 22 5.42 8.39 9.59
C ARG A 22 4.41 8.50 10.71
N LYS A 23 4.44 9.62 11.43
CA LYS A 23 3.39 9.98 12.39
C LYS A 23 2.54 11.06 11.75
N ASN A 24 1.22 10.90 11.78
CA ASN A 24 0.34 12.00 11.47
C ASN A 24 0.15 12.82 12.77
N PRO A 25 0.67 14.05 12.86
CA PRO A 25 0.55 14.87 14.05
C PRO A 25 -0.90 15.19 14.42
N GLU A 26 -1.80 15.25 13.43
CA GLU A 26 -3.20 15.60 13.64
C GLU A 26 -4.04 14.46 14.25
N TYR A 27 -3.63 13.20 14.06
CA TYR A 27 -4.45 12.04 14.44
C TYR A 27 -3.76 11.08 15.43
N ALA A 28 -2.58 11.46 15.95
CA ALA A 28 -1.74 10.62 16.83
C ALA A 28 -1.45 9.19 16.33
N GLN A 29 -1.78 8.90 15.07
CA GLN A 29 -1.69 7.59 14.46
C GLN A 29 -0.46 7.55 13.55
N HIS A 30 0.36 6.51 13.71
CA HIS A 30 1.41 6.25 12.75
C HIS A 30 0.85 5.53 11.52
N TYR A 31 1.47 5.80 10.38
CA TYR A 31 1.17 5.15 9.11
C TYR A 31 2.49 4.78 8.45
N TYR A 32 2.44 3.81 7.54
CA TYR A 32 3.59 3.40 6.77
C TYR A 32 3.51 3.99 5.37
N GLN A 33 4.61 4.59 4.92
CA GLN A 33 4.82 4.96 3.53
C GLN A 33 5.72 3.92 2.88
N LEU A 34 5.16 3.17 1.93
CA LEU A 34 5.84 2.14 1.17
C LEU A 34 6.36 2.75 -0.13
N LYS A 35 7.66 2.58 -0.39
CA LYS A 35 8.25 2.82 -1.71
C LYS A 35 8.19 1.52 -2.48
N VAL A 36 7.43 1.48 -3.55
CA VAL A 36 7.13 0.28 -4.31
C VAL A 36 7.56 0.46 -5.76
N LYS A 37 8.31 -0.49 -6.30
CA LYS A 37 8.60 -0.55 -7.73
C LYS A 37 7.45 -1.31 -8.40
N LEU A 38 6.59 -0.59 -9.11
CA LEU A 38 5.47 -1.17 -9.84
C LEU A 38 5.89 -1.62 -11.24
N GLU A 39 5.29 -2.69 -11.73
CA GLU A 39 5.49 -3.16 -13.11
C GLU A 39 4.90 -2.17 -14.11
N GLY A 40 5.64 -1.86 -15.18
CA GLY A 40 5.24 -0.87 -16.18
C GLY A 40 5.48 0.60 -15.78
N TYR A 41 6.00 0.87 -14.58
CA TYR A 41 6.35 2.21 -14.14
C TYR A 41 7.87 2.38 -14.05
N ILE A 42 8.38 3.44 -14.67
CA ILE A 42 9.81 3.77 -14.68
C ILE A 42 10.28 4.19 -13.27
N HIS A 43 9.42 4.91 -12.54
CA HIS A 43 9.75 5.45 -11.22
C HIS A 43 8.99 4.73 -10.10
N PRO A 44 9.66 4.45 -8.95
CA PRO A 44 9.00 3.88 -7.79
C PRO A 44 7.85 4.77 -7.31
N GLN A 45 6.71 4.15 -7.04
CA GLN A 45 5.52 4.81 -6.54
C GLN A 45 5.48 4.78 -5.00
N LYS A 46 4.75 5.73 -4.44
CA LYS A 46 4.47 5.79 -3.00
C LYS A 46 3.08 5.23 -2.74
N ILE A 47 3.01 4.23 -1.87
CA ILE A 47 1.76 3.65 -1.38
C ILE A 47 1.69 3.89 0.12
N PHE A 48 0.57 4.42 0.60
CA PHE A 48 0.37 4.72 2.01
C PHE A 48 -0.51 3.66 2.68
N ALA A 49 -0.03 3.07 3.77
CA ALA A 49 -0.75 2.08 4.55
C ALA A 49 -1.14 2.69 5.90
N PHE A 50 -2.44 2.78 6.15
CA PHE A 50 -3.00 3.24 7.41
C PHE A 50 -3.66 2.06 8.12
N LYS A 51 -3.35 1.84 9.40
CA LYS A 51 -3.86 0.73 10.21
C LYS A 51 -5.37 0.54 10.13
N ASN A 52 -6.13 1.64 10.08
CA ASN A 52 -7.59 1.66 10.03
C ASN A 52 -8.20 1.55 8.62
N LYS A 53 -7.39 1.49 7.55
CA LYS A 53 -7.83 1.42 6.15
C LYS A 53 -7.36 0.16 5.42
N ILE A 54 -6.61 -0.70 6.08
CA ILE A 54 -5.97 -1.89 5.52
C ILE A 54 -6.38 -3.14 6.30
N LYS A 55 -6.30 -4.32 5.68
CA LYS A 55 -6.51 -5.58 6.39
C LYS A 55 -5.49 -5.78 7.52
N ILE A 56 -5.96 -6.31 8.64
CA ILE A 56 -5.14 -6.57 9.83
C ILE A 56 -3.95 -7.49 9.56
N THR A 57 -4.12 -8.48 8.68
CA THR A 57 -3.06 -9.42 8.27
C THR A 57 -1.92 -8.70 7.55
N VAL A 58 -2.26 -7.79 6.63
CA VAL A 58 -1.29 -6.96 5.91
C VAL A 58 -0.59 -5.99 6.87
N TRP A 59 -1.35 -5.40 7.80
CA TRP A 59 -0.76 -4.53 8.81
C TRP A 59 0.27 -5.26 9.69
N LYS A 60 -0.07 -6.45 10.20
CA LYS A 60 0.86 -7.29 10.97
C LYS A 60 2.09 -7.68 10.14
N ALA A 61 1.89 -8.00 8.86
CA ALA A 61 3.00 -8.29 7.96
C ALA A 61 3.95 -7.08 7.83
N LEU A 62 3.40 -5.87 7.66
CA LEU A 62 4.16 -4.62 7.65
C LEU A 62 4.91 -4.34 8.96
N GLU A 63 4.38 -4.78 10.10
CA GLU A 63 5.07 -4.68 11.40
C GLU A 63 6.20 -5.71 11.53
N SER A 64 6.05 -6.91 10.94
CA SER A 64 7.03 -8.01 11.03
C SER A 64 8.22 -7.94 10.07
N ASP A 65 8.26 -6.96 9.16
CA ASP A 65 9.29 -6.80 8.11
C ASP A 65 9.52 -7.99 7.15
N SER A 66 8.68 -9.03 7.24
CA SER A 66 8.70 -10.26 6.43
C SER A 66 8.29 -10.08 4.94
N TYR A 67 8.16 -8.84 4.47
CA TYR A 67 7.62 -8.51 3.16
C TYR A 67 8.65 -8.01 2.13
N ILE A 68 9.88 -7.68 2.55
CA ILE A 68 10.88 -7.07 1.68
C ILE A 68 11.36 -8.08 0.63
N GLY A 69 11.55 -7.61 -0.62
CA GLY A 69 12.07 -8.42 -1.72
C GLY A 69 11.04 -9.32 -2.42
N LYS A 70 9.82 -9.41 -1.89
CA LYS A 70 8.74 -10.21 -2.49
C LYS A 70 7.85 -9.38 -3.40
N LYS A 71 7.26 -10.06 -4.39
CA LYS A 71 6.33 -9.49 -5.36
C LYS A 71 4.89 -9.62 -4.86
N TYR A 72 4.13 -8.54 -4.97
CA TYR A 72 2.74 -8.48 -4.52
C TYR A 72 1.84 -7.84 -5.56
N LEU A 73 0.58 -8.29 -5.55
CA LEU A 73 -0.55 -7.59 -6.13
C LEU A 73 -1.16 -6.67 -5.07
N PHE A 74 -0.88 -5.38 -5.16
CA PHE A 74 -1.43 -4.34 -4.29
C PHE A 74 -2.83 -3.94 -4.74
N SER A 75 -3.79 -3.95 -3.80
CA SER A 75 -5.11 -3.37 -3.98
C SER A 75 -5.15 -2.01 -3.29
N CYS A 76 -5.24 -0.94 -4.08
CA CYS A 76 -5.15 0.44 -3.60
C CYS A 76 -6.40 1.25 -3.92
N ARG A 77 -6.78 2.18 -3.04
CA ARG A 77 -7.72 3.26 -3.38
C ARG A 77 -6.93 4.51 -3.77
N ASN A 78 -7.34 5.18 -4.83
CA ASN A 78 -6.83 6.52 -5.11
C ASN A 78 -7.68 7.54 -4.37
N TYR A 79 -7.04 8.39 -3.56
CA TYR A 79 -7.69 9.53 -2.94
C TYR A 79 -6.79 10.75 -3.08
N GLN A 80 -7.28 11.76 -3.80
CA GLN A 80 -6.56 13.00 -4.10
C GLN A 80 -5.15 12.75 -4.69
N GLY A 81 -5.03 11.81 -5.63
CA GLY A 81 -3.74 11.51 -6.27
C GLY A 81 -2.78 10.66 -5.45
N SER A 82 -3.14 10.31 -4.20
CA SER A 82 -2.37 9.38 -3.37
C SER A 82 -2.98 7.99 -3.39
N TYR A 83 -2.13 6.96 -3.43
CA TYR A 83 -2.55 5.56 -3.37
C TYR A 83 -2.52 5.05 -1.92
N TYR A 84 -3.69 4.62 -1.45
CA TYR A 84 -3.88 4.06 -0.11
C TYR A 84 -4.04 2.55 -0.21
N LEU A 85 -3.18 1.81 0.49
CA LEU A 85 -3.23 0.36 0.50
C LEU A 85 -4.46 -0.12 1.27
N VAL A 86 -5.23 -0.97 0.62
CA VAL A 86 -6.39 -1.66 1.22
C VAL A 86 -6.03 -3.11 1.54
N ASP A 87 -5.32 -3.75 0.62
CA ASP A 87 -4.90 -5.14 0.73
C ASP A 87 -3.70 -5.43 -0.17
N TRP A 88 -3.01 -6.54 0.06
CA TRP A 88 -2.05 -7.10 -0.89
C TRP A 88 -2.21 -8.61 -0.99
N LYS A 89 -1.71 -9.20 -2.07
CA LYS A 89 -1.57 -10.66 -2.19
C LYS A 89 -0.19 -10.96 -2.73
N GLU A 90 0.54 -11.86 -2.07
CA GLU A 90 1.83 -12.33 -2.60
C GLU A 90 1.57 -13.02 -3.94
N THR A 91 2.25 -12.55 -4.97
CA THR A 91 2.24 -13.18 -6.30
C THR A 91 3.53 -13.97 -6.38
N GLY A 92 3.50 -15.21 -5.90
CA GLY A 92 4.65 -16.09 -6.03
C GLY A 92 4.96 -16.31 -7.51
N GLU A 93 6.18 -16.02 -7.93
CA GLU A 93 6.80 -16.78 -9.02
C GLU A 93 7.21 -18.11 -8.40
N ASN A 94 6.27 -19.06 -8.37
CA ASN A 94 6.57 -20.48 -8.23
C ASN A 94 6.10 -21.13 -9.53
N GLU A 95 6.93 -21.02 -10.56
CA GLU A 95 7.13 -22.05 -11.57
C GLU A 95 8.63 -22.37 -11.61
#